data_AF-A0A8H7FE43-F1
#
_entry.id   AF-A0A8H7FE43-F1
#
_cell.length_a   1.000
_cell.length_b   1.000
_cell.length_c   1.000
_cell.angle_alpha   90.00
_cell.angle_beta   90.00
_cell.angle_gamma   90.00
#
_symmetry.space_group_name_H-M   'P 1'
#
loop_
_entity.id
_entity.type
_entity.pdbx_description
1 polymer ?
#
loop_
_entity_poly.entity_id
_entity_poly.type
_entity_poly.pdbx_seq_one_letter_code
_entity_poly.pdbx_strand_id
1 'polypeptide(L)'
;MAKTKGSKKQYYKRMAKHERQTFRLWAEGARETLLTPHIAPYADALSRSWVHERDYVANVQNHYHRAVPWRLPDHEEPPLPLPDYEPSWVPPRKQLTEEEQKLKSEVIARRNK
;
A
#
# COMPACT_ATOMS: atom_id res chain seq x y z
N MET A 1 45.15 -23.59 14.46
CA MET A 1 43.73 -23.85 14.75
C MET A 1 42.98 -22.52 14.86
N ALA A 2 42.18 -22.19 13.85
CA ALA A 2 41.47 -20.90 13.78
C ALA A 2 40.18 -20.95 14.61
N LYS A 3 40.04 -20.03 15.57
CA LYS A 3 38.84 -19.88 16.41
C LYS A 3 37.76 -19.15 15.60
N THR A 4 36.70 -19.86 15.20
CA THR A 4 35.50 -19.28 14.61
C THR A 4 34.74 -18.47 15.66
N LYS A 5 34.60 -17.15 15.41
CA LYS A 5 33.80 -16.24 16.25
C LYS A 5 32.33 -16.65 16.17
N GLY A 6 31.75 -17.03 17.31
CA GLY A 6 30.34 -17.40 17.42
C GLY A 6 29.42 -16.29 16.89
N SER A 7 28.44 -16.68 16.07
CA SER A 7 27.42 -15.75 15.58
C SER A 7 26.62 -15.21 16.77
N LYS A 8 26.60 -13.88 16.92
CA LYS A 8 25.78 -13.23 17.93
C LYS A 8 24.32 -13.52 17.58
N LYS A 9 23.62 -14.31 18.41
CA LYS A 9 22.17 -14.46 18.34
C LYS A 9 21.53 -13.08 18.47
N GLN A 10 21.01 -12.54 17.38
CA GLN A 10 20.19 -11.33 17.42
C GLN A 10 18.88 -11.70 18.12
N TYR A 11 18.77 -11.32 19.39
CA TYR A 11 17.49 -11.36 20.10
C TYR A 11 16.59 -10.29 19.48
N TYR A 12 15.52 -10.72 18.84
CA TYR A 12 14.50 -9.83 18.31
C TYR A 12 13.87 -9.07 19.50
N LYS A 13 14.21 -7.78 19.65
CA LYS A 13 13.58 -6.94 20.67
C LYS A 13 12.12 -6.76 20.27
N ARG A 14 11.20 -7.21 21.13
CA ARG A 14 9.77 -6.93 20.97
C ARG A 14 9.57 -5.42 20.93
N MET A 15 8.97 -4.89 19.86
CA MET A 15 8.62 -3.46 19.72
C MET A 15 7.82 -2.97 20.93
N ALA A 16 8.00 -1.71 21.32
CA ALA A 16 7.27 -1.13 22.44
C ALA A 16 5.76 -1.04 22.12
N LYS A 17 4.90 -1.10 23.14
CA LYS A 17 3.44 -1.16 22.95
C LYS A 17 2.89 0.03 22.14
N HIS A 18 3.43 1.23 22.34
CA HIS A 18 3.02 2.42 21.59
C HIS A 18 3.43 2.36 20.11
N GLU A 19 4.57 1.76 19.79
CA GLU A 19 5.04 1.56 18.41
C GLU A 19 4.24 0.48 17.66
N ARG A 20 3.46 -0.34 18.38
CA ARG A 20 2.55 -1.34 17.77
C ARG A 20 1.17 -0.78 17.45
N GLN A 21 0.88 0.43 17.94
CA GLN A 21 -0.39 1.12 17.71
C GLN A 21 -0.26 2.19 16.63
N THR A 22 0.93 2.38 16.07
CA THR A 22 1.16 3.30 14.96
C THR A 22 1.02 2.58 13.62
N PHE A 23 0.68 3.34 12.59
CA PHE A 23 0.70 2.85 11.20
C PHE A 23 2.09 2.98 10.58
N ARG A 24 3.16 3.00 11.38
CA ARG A 24 4.53 2.89 10.86
C ARG A 24 4.78 1.46 10.38
N LEU A 25 5.64 1.32 9.39
CA LEU A 25 5.82 0.08 8.65
C LEU A 25 4.48 -0.38 8.05
N TRP A 26 3.73 0.56 7.48
CA TRP A 26 2.40 0.27 6.95
C TRP A 26 2.44 -0.82 5.87
N ALA A 27 3.57 -1.01 5.19
CA ALA A 27 3.79 -2.09 4.24
C ALA A 27 3.88 -3.48 4.90
N GLU A 28 4.40 -3.58 6.13
CA GLU A 28 4.67 -4.86 6.81
C GLU A 28 3.76 -5.13 8.01
N GLY A 29 3.52 -4.15 8.88
CA GLY A 29 2.87 -4.33 10.19
C GLY A 29 1.40 -3.94 10.26
N ALA A 30 1.02 -2.81 9.66
CA ALA A 30 -0.38 -2.35 9.70
C ALA A 30 -1.26 -2.96 8.60
N ARG A 31 -0.63 -3.56 7.59
CA ARG A 31 -1.30 -4.24 6.47
C ARG A 31 -2.29 -5.30 6.94
N GLU A 32 -1.97 -6.04 8.00
CA GLU A 32 -2.89 -7.04 8.56
C GLU A 32 -4.22 -6.40 8.97
N THR A 33 -4.19 -5.32 9.77
CA THR A 33 -5.42 -4.65 10.24
C THR A 33 -6.31 -4.13 9.10
N LEU A 34 -5.71 -3.64 8.01
CA LEU A 34 -6.43 -3.15 6.84
C LEU A 34 -6.96 -4.29 5.96
N LEU A 35 -6.23 -5.41 5.87
CA LEU A 35 -6.58 -6.52 4.97
C LEU A 35 -7.41 -7.63 5.64
N THR A 36 -7.37 -7.78 6.96
CA THR A 36 -8.15 -8.80 7.69
C THR A 36 -9.64 -8.76 7.33
N PRO A 37 -10.32 -7.59 7.25
CA PRO A 37 -11.73 -7.51 6.85
C PRO A 37 -11.99 -8.06 5.44
N HIS A 38 -10.97 -8.08 4.57
CA HIS A 38 -11.10 -8.48 3.19
C HIS A 38 -10.88 -9.98 2.94
N ILE A 39 -10.44 -10.76 3.93
CA ILE A 39 -10.14 -12.19 3.79
C ILE A 39 -11.40 -13.00 3.44
N ALA A 40 -12.47 -12.85 4.21
CA ALA A 40 -13.68 -13.63 3.99
C ALA A 40 -14.38 -13.30 2.65
N PRO A 41 -14.57 -12.03 2.26
CA PRO A 41 -15.18 -11.72 0.97
C PRO A 41 -14.26 -12.04 -0.22
N TYR A 42 -12.94 -12.05 -0.04
CA TYR A 42 -12.01 -12.55 -1.05
C TYR A 42 -12.24 -14.05 -1.33
N ALA A 43 -12.40 -14.86 -0.28
CA ALA A 43 -12.69 -16.29 -0.45
C ALA A 43 -14.03 -16.52 -1.18
N ASP A 44 -15.06 -15.71 -0.90
CA ASP A 44 -16.32 -15.76 -1.64
C ASP A 44 -16.13 -15.39 -3.12
N ALA A 45 -15.40 -14.30 -3.41
CA ALA A 45 -15.11 -13.87 -4.78
C ALA A 45 -14.34 -14.93 -5.58
N LEU A 46 -13.33 -15.55 -4.94
CA LEU A 46 -12.54 -16.62 -5.51
C LEU A 46 -13.39 -17.85 -5.88
N SER A 47 -14.39 -18.17 -5.06
CA SER A 47 -15.29 -19.32 -5.30
C SER A 47 -16.23 -19.12 -6.49
N ARG A 48 -16.49 -17.86 -6.89
CA ARG A 48 -17.45 -17.51 -7.95
C ARG A 48 -16.83 -17.58 -9.33
N SER A 49 -15.77 -16.80 -9.57
CA SER A 49 -14.99 -16.84 -10.81
C SER A 49 -13.72 -15.99 -10.70
N TRP A 50 -12.77 -16.24 -11.61
CA TRP A 50 -11.54 -15.45 -11.71
C TRP A 50 -11.80 -13.94 -11.96
N VAL A 51 -12.91 -13.59 -12.63
CA VAL A 51 -13.28 -12.19 -12.88
C VAL A 51 -13.66 -11.51 -11.57
N HIS A 52 -14.46 -12.18 -10.73
CA HIS A 52 -14.87 -11.65 -9.43
C HIS A 52 -13.67 -11.51 -8.50
N GLU A 53 -12.76 -12.49 -8.48
CA GLU A 53 -11.51 -12.41 -7.75
C GLU A 53 -10.70 -11.18 -8.18
N ARG A 54 -10.44 -11.03 -9.48
CA ARG A 54 -9.68 -9.91 -10.04
C ARG A 54 -10.29 -8.57 -9.64
N ASP A 55 -11.59 -8.42 -9.83
CA ASP A 55 -12.30 -7.16 -9.56
C ASP A 55 -12.30 -6.85 -8.05
N TYR A 56 -12.43 -7.88 -7.20
CA TYR A 56 -12.32 -7.71 -5.75
C TYR A 56 -10.91 -7.30 -5.31
N VAL A 57 -9.87 -7.95 -5.84
CA VAL A 57 -8.46 -7.58 -5.56
C VAL A 57 -8.20 -6.12 -5.97
N ALA A 58 -8.68 -5.69 -7.14
CA ALA A 58 -8.55 -4.31 -7.58
C ALA A 58 -9.23 -3.33 -6.60
N ASN A 59 -10.42 -3.68 -6.09
CA ASN A 59 -11.13 -2.87 -5.10
C ASN A 59 -10.36 -2.77 -3.77
N VAL A 60 -9.81 -3.88 -3.27
CA VAL A 60 -8.99 -3.90 -2.04
C VAL A 60 -7.73 -3.06 -2.21
N GLN A 61 -7.06 -3.14 -3.36
CA GLN A 61 -5.89 -2.31 -3.66
C GLN A 61 -6.26 -0.82 -3.70
N ASN A 62 -7.39 -0.48 -4.31
CA ASN A 62 -7.88 0.91 -4.33
C ASN A 62 -8.19 1.41 -2.92
N HIS A 63 -8.85 0.60 -2.08
CA HIS A 63 -9.10 0.93 -0.68
C HIS A 63 -7.78 1.19 0.07
N TYR A 64 -6.83 0.27 -0.06
CA TYR A 64 -5.53 0.37 0.61
C TYR A 64 -4.74 1.61 0.19
N HIS A 65 -4.66 1.89 -1.11
CA HIS A 65 -3.96 3.07 -1.63
C HIS A 65 -4.69 4.39 -1.44
N ARG A 66 -5.99 4.34 -1.13
CA ARG A 66 -6.76 5.50 -0.68
C ARG A 66 -6.45 5.82 0.79
N ALA A 67 -6.38 4.80 1.63
CA ALA A 67 -6.06 4.94 3.05
C ALA A 67 -4.60 5.35 3.27
N VAL A 68 -3.67 4.71 2.57
CA VAL A 68 -2.24 4.96 2.70
C VAL A 68 -1.66 5.41 1.36
N PRO A 69 -1.15 6.66 1.26
CA PRO A 69 -0.54 7.14 0.03
C PRO A 69 0.62 6.24 -0.40
N TRP A 70 0.60 5.75 -1.63
CA TRP A 70 1.64 4.85 -2.14
C TRP A 70 3.05 5.47 -2.20
N ARG A 71 3.14 6.80 -2.10
CA ARG A 71 4.40 7.56 -2.03
C ARG A 71 4.88 7.81 -0.61
N LEU A 72 4.07 7.48 0.40
CA LEU A 72 4.43 7.68 1.80
C LEU A 72 5.60 6.74 2.13
N PRO A 73 6.72 7.22 2.68
CA PRO A 73 7.78 6.34 3.14
C PRO A 73 7.27 5.37 4.22
N ASP A 74 7.79 4.15 4.24
CA ASP A 74 7.31 3.08 5.14
C ASP A 74 7.48 3.42 6.63
N HIS A 75 8.48 4.24 6.97
CA HIS A 75 8.74 4.69 8.35
C HIS A 75 7.86 5.87 8.79
N GLU A 76 7.12 6.49 7.87
CA GLU A 76 6.22 7.60 8.15
C GLU A 76 4.80 7.08 8.42
N GLU A 77 4.07 7.83 9.24
CA GLU A 77 2.70 7.46 9.63
C GLU A 77 1.69 8.13 8.70
N PRO A 78 0.72 7.39 8.13
CA PRO A 78 -0.35 7.99 7.35
C PRO A 78 -1.17 8.94 8.22
N PRO A 79 -1.76 10.00 7.62
CA PRO A 79 -2.62 10.91 8.35
C PRO A 79 -3.82 10.16 8.93
N LEU A 80 -4.04 10.30 10.24
CA LEU A 80 -5.18 9.74 10.96
C LEU A 80 -6.22 10.81 11.26
N PRO A 81 -7.54 10.48 11.25
CA PRO A 81 -8.10 9.16 10.95
C PRO A 81 -7.95 8.79 9.48
N LEU A 82 -7.84 7.49 9.20
CA LEU A 82 -7.87 7.01 7.82
C LEU A 82 -9.21 7.38 7.17
N PRO A 83 -9.22 7.79 5.89
CA PRO A 83 -10.45 8.13 5.19
C PRO A 83 -11.35 6.89 5.06
N ASP A 84 -12.66 7.11 5.18
CA ASP A 84 -13.65 6.06 4.91
C ASP A 84 -13.53 5.58 3.45
N TYR A 85 -13.74 4.28 3.26
CA TYR A 85 -13.69 3.69 1.93
C TYR A 85 -14.96 4.00 1.14
N GLU A 86 -14.80 4.77 0.07
CA GLU A 86 -15.84 4.99 -0.93
C GLU A 86 -15.43 4.32 -2.27
N PRO A 87 -16.06 3.20 -2.66
CA PRO A 87 -15.74 2.49 -3.90
C PRO A 87 -16.00 3.33 -5.17
N SER A 88 -16.96 4.25 -5.10
CA SER A 88 -17.33 5.17 -6.17
C SER A 88 -16.44 6.42 -6.23
N TRP A 89 -15.46 6.53 -5.33
CA TRP A 89 -14.63 7.72 -5.25
C TRP A 89 -13.71 7.82 -6.47
N VAL A 90 -13.79 8.96 -7.16
CA VAL A 90 -12.92 9.29 -8.27
C VAL A 90 -11.92 10.34 -7.77
N PRO A 91 -10.60 10.09 -7.84
CA PRO A 91 -9.62 11.09 -7.47
C PRO A 91 -9.81 12.36 -8.29
N PRO A 92 -9.72 13.55 -7.67
CA PRO A 92 -9.76 14.79 -8.43
C PRO A 92 -8.63 14.76 -9.45
N ARG A 93 -8.96 15.00 -10.72
CA ARG A 93 -7.94 15.09 -11.77
C ARG A 93 -7.02 16.24 -11.39
N LYS A 94 -5.75 15.94 -11.07
CA LYS A 94 -4.73 16.98 -10.91
C LYS A 94 -4.69 17.77 -12.21
N GLN A 95 -5.11 19.03 -12.17
CA GLN A 95 -4.93 19.92 -13.30
C GLN A 95 -3.42 20.11 -13.47
N LEU A 96 -2.90 19.61 -14.58
CA LEU A 96 -1.50 19.79 -14.94
C LEU A 96 -1.30 21.26 -15.27
N THR A 97 -0.25 21.85 -14.74
CA THR A 97 0.23 23.17 -15.18
C THR A 97 0.60 23.11 -16.67
N GLU A 98 0.62 24.26 -17.36
CA GLU A 98 0.99 24.31 -18.78
C GLU A 98 2.36 23.69 -19.06
N GLU A 99 3.30 23.84 -18.12
CA GLU A 99 4.64 23.24 -18.19
C GLU A 99 4.58 21.70 -18.06
N GLU A 100 3.84 21.17 -17.09
CA GLU A 100 3.64 19.72 -16.93
C GLU A 100 2.90 19.10 -18.13
N GLN A 101 1.98 19.85 -18.76
CA GLN A 101 1.29 19.41 -19.98
C GLN A 101 2.24 19.30 -21.18
N LYS A 102 3.10 20.30 -21.38
CA LYS A 102 4.12 20.29 -22.44
C LYS A 102 5.08 19.11 -22.27
N LEU A 103 5.63 18.93 -21.07
CA LEU A 103 6.52 17.80 -20.74
C LEU A 103 5.83 16.45 -21.01
N LYS A 104 4.57 16.30 -20.60
CA LYS A 104 3.81 15.08 -20.88
C LYS A 104 3.66 14.82 -22.37
N SER A 105 3.36 15.85 -23.16
CA SER A 105 3.18 15.74 -24.61
C SER A 105 4.48 15.34 -25.33
N GLU A 106 5.61 15.88 -24.90
CA GLU A 106 6.94 15.57 -25.46
C GLU A 106 7.36 14.11 -25.16
N VAL A 107 7.11 13.64 -23.94
CA VAL A 107 7.39 12.26 -23.54
C VAL A 107 6.55 11.27 -24.36
N ILE A 108 5.27 11.57 -24.60
CA ILE A 108 4.38 10.74 -25.43
C ILE A 108 4.85 10.74 -26.89
N ALA A 109 5.20 11.90 -27.44
CA ALA A 109 5.69 12.01 -28.80
C ALA A 109 7.00 11.23 -29.02
N ARG A 110 7.88 11.20 -28.02
CA ARG A 110 9.13 10.41 -28.05
C ARG A 110 8.90 8.91 -27.97
N ARG A 111 7.88 8.46 -27.22
CA ARG A 111 7.54 7.04 -27.06
C ARG A 111 6.86 6.43 -28.30
N ASN A 112 6.18 7.25 -29.09
CA ASN A 112 5.45 6.81 -30.30
C ASN A 112 6.29 6.89 -31.59
N LYS A 113 7.57 7.25 -31.49
CA LYS A 113 8.55 7.12 -32.57
C LYS A 113 9.26 5.77 -32.48
#